data_AF-A0A2Z6NWN8-F1
#
_entry.id   AF-A0A2Z6NWN8-F1
#
_cell.length_a   1.000
_cell.length_b   1.000
_cell.length_c   1.000
_cell.angle_alpha   90.00
_cell.angle_beta   90.00
_cell.angle_gamma   90.00
#
_symmetry.space_group_name_H-M   'P 1'
#
loop_
_entity.id
_entity.type
_entity.pdbx_description
1 polymer ?
#
loop_
_entity_poly.entity_id
_entity_poly.type
_entity_poly.pdbx_seq_one_letter_code
_entity_poly.pdbx_strand_id
1 'polypeptide(L)'
;MQLSMASQTLASPSPLTSHSLLRTSFSGGSLKLSPQFSTLSSSNFKPLTVVAAAKKAVAVLKGTSTVEGVVTLTQEDEGPTTVNVRITGLTPGLHGFHLHEYGDTTNG
;
A
#
# COMPACT_ATOMS: atom_id res chain seq x y z
N MET A 1 18.75 -27.93 50.66
CA MET A 1 19.22 -26.66 51.25
C MET A 1 18.85 -25.55 50.29
N GLN A 2 18.35 -24.44 50.83
CA GLN A 2 18.30 -23.11 50.21
C GLN A 2 17.20 -22.75 49.19
N LEU A 3 16.12 -22.19 49.78
CA LEU A 3 15.37 -20.96 49.41
C LEU A 3 14.39 -20.91 48.22
N SER A 4 13.12 -20.94 48.62
CA SER A 4 11.96 -20.19 48.07
C SER A 4 12.22 -18.67 48.08
N MET A 5 11.74 -17.97 47.03
CA MET A 5 11.03 -16.68 47.13
C MET A 5 10.14 -16.51 45.89
N ALA A 6 8.83 -16.37 46.12
CA ALA A 6 7.83 -15.91 45.17
C ALA A 6 7.41 -14.47 45.56
N SER A 7 7.07 -13.62 44.57
CA SER A 7 6.10 -12.49 44.62
C SER A 7 6.28 -11.66 43.34
N GLN A 8 5.45 -11.77 42.31
CA GLN A 8 4.07 -11.24 42.12
C GLN A 8 3.96 -9.71 41.97
N THR A 9 3.79 -9.32 40.70
CA THR A 9 2.76 -8.41 40.13
C THR A 9 2.77 -6.91 40.43
N LEU A 10 2.84 -6.10 39.34
CA LEU A 10 2.05 -4.88 39.01
C LEU A 10 2.43 -4.50 37.55
N ALA A 11 1.66 -4.78 36.50
CA ALA A 11 0.50 -4.02 35.98
C ALA A 11 0.71 -2.49 36.08
N SER A 12 0.54 -1.62 35.08
CA SER A 12 0.22 -1.63 33.64
C SER A 12 0.36 -0.14 33.19
N PRO A 13 0.21 0.24 31.91
CA PRO A 13 0.74 1.49 31.35
C PRO A 13 -0.14 2.71 31.66
N SER A 14 0.43 3.90 31.62
CA SER A 14 -0.37 5.14 31.54
C SER A 14 0.32 6.17 30.64
N PRO A 15 -0.32 6.59 29.54
CA PRO A 15 0.16 7.66 28.68
C PRO A 15 -0.22 9.00 29.32
N LEU A 16 0.76 9.80 29.69
CA LEU A 16 0.52 11.20 30.06
C LEU A 16 0.46 12.04 28.79
N THR A 17 -0.77 12.11 28.29
CA THR A 17 -1.33 13.10 27.39
C THR A 17 -0.88 14.51 27.76
N SER A 18 0.10 15.05 27.04
CA SER A 18 0.33 16.50 26.98
C SER A 18 -0.27 17.01 25.68
N HIS A 19 -1.56 17.37 25.72
CA HIS A 19 -2.12 18.24 24.69
C HIS A 19 -1.46 19.60 24.85
N SER A 20 -0.40 19.84 24.05
CA SER A 20 0.07 21.18 23.74
C SER A 20 -1.12 21.93 23.15
N LEU A 21 -1.76 22.77 23.97
CA LEU A 21 -2.72 23.76 23.52
C LEU A 21 -2.02 24.62 22.47
N LEU A 22 -2.34 24.36 21.20
CA LEU A 22 -2.03 25.21 20.06
C LEU A 22 -2.65 26.58 20.32
N ARG A 23 -1.91 27.45 21.01
CA ARG A 23 -2.22 28.87 21.13
C ARG A 23 -1.89 29.52 19.79
N THR A 24 -2.76 29.34 18.81
CA THR A 24 -2.71 30.06 17.55
C THR A 24 -3.13 31.50 17.81
N SER A 25 -2.15 32.38 17.95
CA SER A 25 -2.40 33.81 17.89
C SER A 25 -2.54 34.19 16.42
N PHE A 26 -3.77 34.37 15.94
CA PHE A 26 -3.99 35.04 14.66
C PHE A 26 -4.05 36.54 14.92
N SER A 27 -2.99 37.27 14.56
CA SER A 27 -3.06 38.71 14.42
C SER A 27 -3.50 38.99 12.98
N GLY A 28 -4.80 39.26 12.80
CA GLY A 28 -5.40 39.59 11.51
C GLY A 28 -4.88 40.92 10.97
N GLY A 29 -3.74 40.89 10.29
CA GLY A 29 -3.35 41.94 9.35
C GLY A 29 -4.06 41.70 8.03
N SER A 30 -4.96 42.61 7.64
CA SER A 30 -5.59 42.55 6.32
C SER A 30 -4.55 42.89 5.26
N LEU A 31 -3.96 41.86 4.64
CA LEU A 31 -3.10 42.05 3.46
C LEU A 31 -4.03 42.28 2.26
N LYS A 32 -4.12 43.54 1.84
CA LYS A 32 -4.81 43.94 0.60
C LYS A 32 -3.98 43.50 -0.60
N LEU A 33 -4.09 42.22 -0.96
CA LEU A 33 -3.43 41.66 -2.14
C LEU A 33 -4.19 42.15 -3.39
N SER A 34 -3.58 43.08 -4.13
CA SER A 34 -4.01 43.36 -5.50
C SER A 34 -3.66 42.15 -6.37
N PRO A 35 -4.61 41.55 -7.10
CA PRO A 35 -4.29 40.47 -8.02
C PRO A 35 -3.62 41.07 -9.26
N GLN A 36 -2.31 41.25 -9.19
CA GLN A 36 -1.51 41.56 -10.36
C GLN A 36 -1.31 40.26 -11.14
N PHE A 37 -2.25 39.98 -12.05
CA PHE A 37 -2.12 38.86 -12.99
C PHE A 37 -0.98 39.16 -13.96
N SER A 38 0.24 38.74 -13.61
CA SER A 38 1.33 38.62 -14.56
C SER A 38 1.13 37.32 -15.34
N THR A 39 0.73 37.44 -16.61
CA THR A 39 0.77 36.36 -17.60
C THR A 39 2.22 35.92 -17.80
N LEU A 40 2.65 34.89 -17.08
CA LEU A 40 3.93 34.23 -17.38
C LEU A 40 3.80 33.54 -18.74
N SER A 41 4.49 34.13 -19.71
CA SER A 41 4.74 33.58 -21.04
C SER A 41 5.21 32.13 -20.93
N SER A 42 4.49 31.25 -21.63
CA SER A 42 4.76 29.82 -21.77
C SER A 42 6.08 29.63 -22.54
N SER A 43 7.20 29.66 -21.82
CA SER A 43 8.49 29.25 -22.37
C SER A 43 8.58 27.72 -22.28
N ASN A 44 8.24 27.05 -23.39
CA ASN A 44 8.70 25.71 -23.78
C ASN A 44 8.97 24.75 -22.60
N PHE A 45 7.95 24.47 -21.81
CA PHE A 45 8.04 23.32 -20.90
C PHE A 45 8.05 22.08 -21.79
N LYS A 46 9.21 21.41 -21.90
CA LYS A 46 9.19 19.97 -22.21
C LYS A 46 8.31 19.35 -21.14
N PRO A 47 7.13 18.79 -21.48
CA PRO A 47 6.35 18.11 -20.48
C PRO A 47 7.28 17.06 -19.87
N LEU A 48 7.45 17.10 -18.56
CA LEU A 48 8.00 15.96 -17.84
C LEU A 48 6.94 14.89 -18.02
N THR A 49 7.08 14.07 -19.06
CA THR A 49 6.29 12.86 -19.18
C THR A 49 6.55 12.11 -17.89
N VAL A 50 5.54 12.07 -17.03
CA VAL A 50 5.49 11.08 -15.97
C VAL A 50 5.53 9.77 -16.75
N VAL A 51 6.71 9.17 -16.88
CA VAL A 51 6.86 7.80 -17.33
C VAL A 51 6.09 7.03 -16.28
N ALA A 52 4.87 6.58 -16.59
CA ALA A 52 4.05 5.96 -15.58
C ALA A 52 4.82 4.70 -15.18
N ALA A 53 5.16 4.62 -13.89
CA ALA A 53 5.85 3.45 -13.38
C ALA A 53 4.98 2.22 -13.69
N ALA A 54 5.59 1.19 -14.29
CA ALA A 54 4.88 -0.04 -14.65
C ALA A 54 4.13 -0.58 -13.43
N LYS A 55 2.81 -0.77 -13.58
CA LYS A 55 1.95 -1.31 -12.53
C LYS A 55 2.28 -2.79 -12.38
N LYS A 56 2.56 -3.23 -11.15
CA LYS A 56 2.91 -4.63 -10.86
C LYS A 56 2.07 -5.15 -9.70
N ALA A 57 1.49 -6.32 -9.85
CA ALA A 57 0.84 -7.08 -8.78
C ALA A 57 1.36 -8.52 -8.74
N VAL A 58 1.34 -9.13 -7.56
CA VAL A 58 1.77 -10.52 -7.35
C VAL A 58 0.72 -11.22 -6.50
N ALA A 59 0.28 -12.40 -6.94
CA ALA A 59 -0.60 -13.29 -6.19
C ALA A 59 0.11 -14.61 -5.93
N VAL A 60 0.07 -15.07 -4.68
CA VAL A 60 0.61 -16.38 -4.28
C VAL A 60 -0.56 -17.36 -4.21
N LEU A 61 -0.45 -18.46 -4.95
CA LEU A 61 -1.46 -19.51 -5.01
C LEU A 61 -1.10 -20.61 -4.02
N LYS A 62 -1.96 -20.81 -3.03
CA LYS A 62 -1.85 -21.84 -1.99
C LYS A 62 -3.23 -22.38 -1.63
N GLY A 63 -3.26 -23.64 -1.21
CA GLY A 63 -4.46 -24.32 -0.73
C GLY A 63 -4.10 -25.54 0.11
N THR A 64 -5.02 -26.48 0.25
CA THR A 64 -4.82 -27.73 1.02
C THR A 64 -4.10 -28.83 0.25
N SER A 65 -3.95 -28.69 -1.07
CA SER A 65 -3.27 -29.65 -1.95
C SER A 65 -1.76 -29.37 -2.06
N THR A 66 -1.05 -30.22 -2.80
CA THR A 66 0.37 -30.02 -3.15
C THR A 66 0.58 -28.99 -4.25
N VAL A 67 -0.49 -28.40 -4.80
CA VAL A 67 -0.42 -27.40 -5.86
C VAL A 67 -0.07 -26.05 -5.25
N GLU A 68 0.95 -25.41 -5.80
CA GLU A 68 1.39 -24.09 -5.37
C GLU A 68 1.89 -23.29 -6.56
N GLY A 69 1.83 -21.96 -6.46
CA GLY A 69 2.32 -21.12 -7.53
C GLY A 69 2.40 -19.64 -7.21
N VAL A 70 2.94 -18.89 -8.16
CA VAL A 70 3.03 -17.44 -8.13
C VAL A 70 2.55 -16.91 -9.46
N VAL A 71 1.66 -15.92 -9.40
CA VAL A 71 1.19 -15.14 -10.54
C VAL A 71 1.75 -13.73 -10.42
N THR A 72 2.38 -13.25 -11.48
CA THR A 72 2.81 -11.86 -11.61
C THR A 72 2.01 -11.19 -12.71
N LEU A 73 1.38 -10.07 -12.39
CA LEU A 73 0.67 -9.20 -13.32
C LEU A 73 1.50 -7.95 -13.53
N THR A 74 1.77 -7.60 -14.79
CA THR A 74 2.50 -6.36 -15.16
C THR A 74 1.74 -5.62 -16.23
N GLN A 75 1.53 -4.32 -16.02
CA GLN A 75 0.91 -3.43 -17.00
C GLN A 75 1.77 -2.19 -17.17
N GLU A 76 2.17 -1.90 -18.40
CA GLU A 76 2.87 -0.68 -18.77
C GLU A 76 1.84 0.41 -19.08
N ASP A 77 1.96 1.57 -18.43
CA ASP A 77 1.04 2.70 -18.59
C ASP A 77 -0.46 2.29 -18.58
N GLU A 78 -1.19 2.59 -19.65
CA GLU A 78 -2.58 2.21 -19.93
C GLU A 78 -2.68 1.06 -20.95
N GLY A 79 -1.59 0.31 -21.14
CA GLY A 79 -1.49 -0.81 -22.06
C GLY A 79 -2.14 -2.11 -21.55
N PRO A 80 -2.02 -3.22 -22.29
CA PRO A 80 -2.51 -4.52 -21.85
C PRO A 80 -1.76 -5.04 -20.62
N THR A 81 -2.45 -5.82 -19.79
CA THR A 81 -1.82 -6.51 -18.66
C THR A 81 -1.23 -7.85 -19.11
N THR A 82 0.06 -8.05 -18.86
CA THR A 82 0.73 -9.34 -19.03
C THR A 82 0.57 -10.18 -17.76
N VAL A 83 0.19 -11.44 -17.94
CA VAL A 83 0.02 -12.41 -16.85
C VAL A 83 1.11 -13.49 -16.97
N ASN A 84 2.00 -13.56 -15.99
CA ASN A 84 3.00 -14.62 -15.90
C ASN A 84 2.66 -15.54 -14.74
N VAL A 85 2.50 -16.84 -15.03
CA VAL A 85 2.05 -17.84 -14.06
C VAL A 85 3.10 -18.94 -13.95
N ARG A 86 3.58 -19.20 -12.73
CA ARG A 86 4.42 -20.36 -12.43
C ARG A 86 3.73 -21.21 -11.37
N ILE A 87 3.33 -22.42 -11.74
CA ILE A 87 2.63 -23.36 -10.86
C ILE A 87 3.35 -24.71 -10.88
N THR A 88 3.41 -25.37 -9.74
CA THR A 88 3.94 -26.74 -9.57
C THR A 88 2.90 -27.63 -8.90
N GLY A 89 3.05 -28.95 -9.03
CA GLY A 89 2.18 -29.94 -8.37
C GLY A 89 0.87 -30.25 -9.11
N LEU A 90 0.64 -29.66 -10.29
CA LEU A 90 -0.49 -30.01 -11.16
C LEU A 90 -0.31 -31.39 -11.78
N THR A 91 -1.43 -32.09 -12.01
CA THR A 91 -1.44 -33.30 -12.83
C THR A 91 -1.18 -32.95 -14.31
N PRO A 92 -0.70 -33.90 -15.13
CA PRO A 92 -0.54 -33.66 -16.56
C PRO A 92 -1.88 -33.32 -17.22
N GLY A 93 -1.92 -32.23 -18.00
CA GLY A 93 -3.11 -31.80 -18.71
C GLY A 93 -3.27 -30.29 -18.77
N LEU A 94 -4.36 -29.84 -19.41
CA LEU A 94 -4.78 -28.44 -19.41
C LEU A 94 -5.57 -28.15 -18.13
N HIS A 95 -5.29 -27.02 -17.51
CA HIS A 95 -5.96 -26.54 -16.30
C HIS A 95 -6.53 -25.14 -16.54
N GLY A 96 -7.72 -24.88 -16.01
CA GLY A 96 -8.35 -23.56 -16.09
C GLY A 96 -7.64 -22.53 -15.21
N PHE A 97 -7.66 -21.27 -15.62
CA PHE A 97 -7.14 -20.16 -14.85
C PHE A 97 -8.08 -18.96 -14.97
N HIS A 98 -8.56 -18.45 -13.84
CA HIS A 98 -9.58 -17.41 -13.78
C HIS A 98 -9.24 -16.37 -12.71
N LEU A 99 -9.69 -15.13 -12.93
CA LEU A 99 -9.75 -14.10 -11.89
C LEU A 99 -11.14 -14.17 -11.24
N HIS A 100 -11.18 -14.24 -9.92
CA HIS A 100 -12.42 -14.14 -9.16
C HIS A 100 -12.68 -12.67 -8.78
N GLU A 101 -13.95 -12.31 -8.63
CA GLU A 101 -14.38 -10.97 -8.22
C GLU A 101 -13.83 -10.61 -6.83
N TYR A 102 -13.79 -11.59 -5.92
CA TYR A 102 -13.35 -11.43 -4.54
C TYR A 102 -12.03 -12.16 -4.30
N GLY A 103 -11.16 -11.53 -3.50
CA GLY A 103 -9.92 -12.11 -2.98
C GLY A 103 -10.11 -12.86 -1.64
N ASP A 104 -11.29 -13.40 -1.38
CA ASP A 104 -11.55 -14.21 -0.18
C ASP A 104 -11.13 -15.67 -0.44
N THR A 105 -10.20 -16.18 0.37
CA THR A 105 -9.65 -17.54 0.26
C THR A 105 -10.08 -18.45 1.42
N THR A 106 -11.10 -18.07 2.21
CA THR A 106 -11.52 -18.84 3.40
C THR A 106 -12.27 -20.13 3.07
N ASN A 107 -12.94 -20.20 1.92
CA ASN A 107 -13.69 -21.38 1.44
C ASN A 107 -13.39 -21.65 -0.04
N GLY A 108 -12.11 -21.48 -0.43
CA GLY A 108 -11.62 -21.66 -1.80
C GLY A 108 -11.28 -23.10 -2.16
#